data_AF-A0A0B1T6D8-F1
#
_entry.id   AF-A0A0B1T6D8-F1
#
_cell.length_a   1.000
_cell.length_b   1.000
_cell.length_c   1.000
_cell.angle_alpha   90.00
_cell.angle_beta   90.00
_cell.angle_gamma   90.00
#
_symmetry.space_group_name_H-M   'P 1'
#
loop_
_entity.id
_entity.type
_entity.pdbx_description
1 polymer ?
#
loop_
_entity_poly.entity_id
_entity_poly.type
_entity_poly.pdbx_seq_one_letter_code
_entity_poly.pdbx_strand_id
1 'polypeptide(L)'
;MYSLFALLAVIYVVAAGPCDPGWRYFPVTNSCYKLIEDELPWTVAEFKCLFQGAHHVSVSSAAENQFVHELARHGEMWTGAAFFGAGKVYVNADQTPFGRYSNWKNGEL
;
A
#
# COMPACT_ATOMS: atom_id res chain seq x y z
N MET A 1 10.18 49.60 3.63
CA MET A 1 8.93 48.98 3.15
C MET A 1 9.17 47.51 2.91
N TYR A 2 9.07 46.67 3.95
CA TYR A 2 9.07 45.22 3.76
C TYR A 2 7.68 44.83 3.27
N SER A 3 7.62 44.24 2.08
CA SER A 3 6.38 43.86 1.42
C SER A 3 5.61 42.88 2.32
N LEU A 4 4.38 43.23 2.71
CA LEU A 4 3.47 42.37 3.47
C LEU A 4 3.16 41.04 2.76
N PHE A 5 3.46 40.94 1.46
CA PHE A 5 3.39 39.69 0.71
C PHE A 5 4.44 38.65 1.12
N ALA A 6 5.58 39.07 1.69
CA ALA A 6 6.62 38.14 2.14
C ALA A 6 6.28 37.47 3.48
N LEU A 7 5.38 38.03 4.29
CA LEU A 7 4.99 37.47 5.59
C LEU A 7 3.88 36.41 5.49
N LEU A 8 3.08 36.42 4.42
CA LEU A 8 2.05 35.40 4.19
C LEU A 8 2.61 34.09 3.60
N ALA A 9 3.82 34.12 3.04
CA ALA A 9 4.49 32.92 2.52
C ALA A 9 5.21 32.09 3.60
N VAL A 10 5.36 32.61 4.83
CA VAL A 10 6.18 31.96 5.89
C VAL A 10 5.35 31.07 6.83
N ILE A 11 4.02 31.01 6.71
CA ILE A 11 3.15 30.40 7.74
C ILE A 11 2.46 29.09 7.29
N TYR A 12 2.61 28.66 6.04
CA TYR A 12 1.93 27.46 5.51
C TYR A 12 2.87 26.32 5.08
N VAL A 13 3.97 26.10 5.79
CA VAL A 13 4.55 24.75 5.80
C VAL A 13 3.67 23.93 6.73
N VAL A 14 2.50 23.50 6.25
CA VAL A 14 1.87 22.29 6.80
C VAL A 14 2.97 21.25 6.70
N ALA A 15 3.42 20.72 7.84
CA ALA A 15 4.30 19.57 7.85
C ALA A 15 3.52 18.43 7.18
N ALA A 16 3.64 18.34 5.85
CA ALA A 16 3.11 17.23 5.09
C ALA A 16 3.79 15.99 5.69
N GLY A 17 2.98 15.09 6.23
CA GLY A 17 3.49 13.80 6.64
C GLY A 17 4.17 13.10 5.46
N PRO A 18 4.92 12.02 5.70
CA PRO A 18 5.64 11.30 4.63
C PRO A 18 4.72 10.71 3.55
N CYS A 19 3.39 10.77 3.73
CA CYS A 19 2.40 10.27 2.79
C CYS A 19 1.30 11.31 2.53
N ASP A 20 0.67 11.18 1.37
CA ASP A 20 -0.52 11.96 1.02
C ASP A 20 -1.69 11.72 1.99
N PRO A 21 -2.64 12.67 2.11
CA PRO A 21 -3.83 12.49 2.95
C PRO A 21 -4.58 11.18 2.65
N GLY A 22 -4.92 10.44 3.71
CA GLY A 22 -5.61 9.15 3.61
C GLY A 22 -4.70 7.94 3.42
N TRP A 23 -3.39 8.14 3.34
CA TRP A 23 -2.39 7.07 3.37
C TRP A 23 -1.75 6.95 4.76
N ARG A 24 -1.39 5.73 5.15
CA ARG A 24 -0.65 5.44 6.39
C ARG A 24 0.78 5.06 6.06
N TYR A 25 1.72 5.77 6.69
CA TYR A 25 3.14 5.49 6.58
C TYR A 25 3.54 4.31 7.45
N PHE A 26 4.36 3.40 6.91
CA PHE A 26 5.01 2.33 7.68
C PHE A 26 6.54 2.49 7.64
N PRO A 27 7.18 2.86 8.77
CA PRO A 27 8.61 3.12 8.79
C PRO A 27 9.51 1.93 8.43
N VAL A 28 9.05 0.70 8.67
CA VAL A 28 9.85 -0.52 8.44
C VAL A 28 10.10 -0.74 6.95
N THR A 29 9.12 -0.45 6.11
CA THR A 29 9.23 -0.57 4.65
C THR A 29 9.52 0.77 3.97
N ASN A 30 9.46 1.87 4.72
CA ASN A 30 9.57 3.23 4.20
C ASN A 30 8.54 3.51 3.09
N SER A 31 7.33 2.99 3.27
CA SER A 31 6.25 3.03 2.26
C SER A 31 4.93 3.55 2.83
N CYS A 32 4.07 4.01 1.92
CA CYS A 32 2.72 4.50 2.20
C CYS A 32 1.69 3.46 1.78
N TYR A 33 0.70 3.20 2.62
CA TYR A 33 -0.33 2.18 2.41
C TYR A 33 -1.71 2.79 2.53
N LYS A 34 -2.66 2.29 1.75
CA LYS A 34 -4.06 2.70 1.80
C LYS A 34 -4.95 1.50 1.55
N LEU A 35 -5.96 1.34 2.40
CA LEU A 35 -7.03 0.38 2.17
C LEU A 35 -8.01 0.98 1.18
N ILE A 36 -8.30 0.25 0.10
CA ILE A 36 -9.45 0.51 -0.75
C ILE A 36 -10.60 -0.31 -0.16
N GLU A 37 -11.64 0.37 0.35
CA GLU A 37 -12.77 -0.29 1.01
C GLU A 37 -13.79 -0.90 0.03
N ASP A 38 -13.67 -0.61 -1.27
CA ASP A 38 -14.55 -1.16 -2.29
C ASP A 38 -14.30 -2.66 -2.50
N GLU A 39 -15.36 -3.46 -2.45
CA GLU A 39 -15.31 -4.87 -2.83
C GLU A 39 -15.21 -5.01 -4.35
N LEU A 40 -14.01 -5.31 -4.84
CA LEU A 40 -13.70 -5.35 -6.27
C LEU A 40 -12.97 -6.64 -6.65
N PRO A 41 -13.10 -7.11 -7.91
CA PRO A 41 -12.20 -8.13 -8.44
C PRO A 41 -10.75 -7.66 -8.37
N TRP A 42 -9.82 -8.58 -8.11
CA TRP A 42 -8.40 -8.29 -7.94
C TRP A 42 -7.84 -7.38 -9.05
N THR A 43 -8.13 -7.66 -10.32
CA THR A 43 -7.63 -6.84 -11.44
C THR A 43 -8.15 -5.40 -11.42
N VAL A 44 -9.41 -5.20 -11.01
CA VAL A 44 -10.02 -3.86 -10.92
C VAL A 44 -9.47 -3.09 -9.71
N ALA A 45 -9.22 -3.77 -8.60
CA ALA A 45 -8.54 -3.18 -7.45
C ALA A 45 -7.11 -2.72 -7.82
N GLU A 46 -6.38 -3.48 -8.64
CA GLU A 46 -5.03 -3.11 -9.08
C GLU A 46 -5.07 -1.85 -9.95
N PHE A 47 -6.02 -1.77 -10.89
CA PHE A 47 -6.22 -0.54 -11.66
C PHE A 47 -6.49 0.66 -10.75
N LYS A 48 -7.28 0.52 -9.68
CA LYS A 48 -7.50 1.61 -8.72
C LYS A 48 -6.25 1.99 -7.92
N CYS A 49 -5.38 1.03 -7.60
CA CYS A 49 -4.06 1.30 -7.02
C CYS A 49 -3.21 2.12 -8.01
N LEU A 50 -3.16 1.69 -9.28
CA LEU A 50 -2.38 2.37 -10.33
C LEU A 50 -2.84 3.80 -10.58
N PHE A 51 -4.15 4.07 -10.56
CA PHE A 51 -4.69 5.43 -10.67
C PHE A 51 -4.24 6.36 -9.52
N GLN A 52 -3.80 5.80 -8.40
CA GLN A 52 -3.26 6.54 -7.28
C GLN A 52 -1.72 6.50 -7.21
N GLY A 53 -1.05 6.01 -8.27
CA GLY A 53 0.40 5.90 -8.32
C GLY A 53 0.97 4.78 -7.44
N ALA A 54 0.17 3.74 -7.15
CA ALA A 54 0.53 2.62 -6.28
C ALA A 54 0.22 1.27 -6.94
N HIS A 55 0.52 0.19 -6.22
CA HIS A 55 0.20 -1.19 -6.57
C HIS A 55 -0.50 -1.88 -5.40
N HIS A 56 -1.12 -3.04 -5.63
CA HIS A 56 -1.41 -3.94 -4.52
C HIS A 56 -0.15 -4.23 -3.70
N VAL A 57 -0.35 -4.33 -2.39
CA VAL A 57 0.74 -4.55 -1.45
C VAL A 57 1.41 -5.91 -1.64
N SER A 58 2.71 -5.93 -1.92
CA SER A 58 3.53 -7.11 -1.66
C SER A 58 3.85 -7.18 -0.17
N VAL A 59 3.72 -8.36 0.44
CA VAL A 59 4.04 -8.54 1.85
C VAL A 59 5.34 -9.31 1.95
N SER A 60 6.34 -8.68 2.56
CA SER A 60 7.73 -9.14 2.58
C SER A 60 8.26 -9.49 3.97
N SER A 61 7.48 -9.23 5.02
CA SER A 61 7.84 -9.53 6.41
C SER A 61 6.63 -9.73 7.31
N ALA A 62 6.83 -10.35 8.47
CA ALA A 62 5.79 -10.49 9.50
C ALA A 62 5.30 -9.14 10.05
N ALA A 63 6.20 -8.17 10.19
CA ALA A 63 5.86 -6.82 10.65
C ALA A 63 4.97 -6.09 9.63
N GLU A 64 5.29 -6.21 8.33
CA GLU A 64 4.44 -5.69 7.26
C GLU A 64 3.09 -6.39 7.22
N ASN A 65 3.05 -7.73 7.35
CA ASN A 65 1.82 -8.50 7.42
C ASN A 65 0.89 -8.02 8.54
N GLN A 66 1.45 -7.83 9.75
CA GLN A 66 0.69 -7.30 10.88
C GLN A 66 0.15 -5.90 10.57
N PHE A 67 1.01 -5.01 10.07
CA PHE A 67 0.62 -3.64 9.75
C PHE A 67 -0.53 -3.57 8.73
N VAL A 68 -0.48 -4.38 7.66
CA VAL A 68 -1.54 -4.39 6.64
C VAL A 68 -2.84 -5.03 7.16
N HIS A 69 -2.76 -6.04 8.04
CA HIS A 69 -3.95 -6.56 8.72
C HIS A 69 -4.61 -5.53 9.64
N GLU A 70 -3.81 -4.77 10.39
CA GLU A 70 -4.33 -3.68 11.23
C GLU A 70 -4.96 -2.57 10.37
N LEU A 71 -4.34 -2.24 9.23
CA LEU A 71 -4.90 -1.30 8.25
C LEU A 71 -6.28 -1.77 7.74
N ALA A 72 -6.44 -3.07 7.50
CA ALA A 72 -7.70 -3.71 7.12
C ALA A 72 -8.66 -3.98 8.29
N ARG A 73 -8.36 -3.51 9.50
CA ARG A 73 -9.17 -3.77 10.72
C ARG A 73 -9.39 -5.26 10.96
N HIS A 74 -8.38 -6.08 10.66
CA HIS A 74 -8.40 -7.54 10.71
C HIS A 74 -9.40 -8.20 9.74
N GLY A 75 -9.87 -7.47 8.73
CA GLY A 75 -10.68 -8.00 7.64
C GLY A 75 -9.85 -8.71 6.55
N GLU A 76 -10.55 -9.32 5.61
CA GLU A 76 -9.95 -9.86 4.39
C GLU A 76 -9.71 -8.73 3.38
N MET A 77 -8.61 -8.82 2.63
CA MET A 77 -8.23 -7.86 1.60
C MET A 77 -7.42 -8.54 0.51
N TRP A 78 -7.43 -7.96 -0.69
CA TRP A 78 -6.48 -8.35 -1.72
C TRP A 78 -5.06 -7.91 -1.37
N THR A 79 -4.09 -8.78 -1.64
CA THR A 79 -2.65 -8.46 -1.66
C THR A 79 -2.12 -8.62 -3.08
N GLY A 80 -0.85 -8.28 -3.30
CA GLY A 80 -0.25 -8.20 -4.62
C GLY A 80 0.09 -9.54 -5.26
N ALA A 81 0.05 -10.64 -4.51
CA ALA A 81 0.38 -11.96 -5.04
C ALA A 81 -0.75 -12.49 -5.93
N ALA A 82 -0.45 -12.76 -7.20
CA ALA A 82 -1.37 -13.38 -8.15
C ALA A 82 -0.62 -14.32 -9.11
N PHE A 83 -1.35 -15.29 -9.68
CA PHE A 83 -0.89 -16.09 -10.82
C PHE A 83 -1.91 -15.99 -11.96
N PHE A 84 -1.48 -16.23 -13.18
CA PHE A 84 -2.34 -16.15 -14.36
C PHE A 84 -2.27 -17.43 -15.20
N GLY A 85 -3.40 -17.80 -15.81
CA GLY A 85 -3.50 -18.99 -16.65
C GLY A 85 -3.42 -20.30 -15.85
N ALA A 86 -2.78 -21.31 -16.42
CA ALA A 86 -2.67 -22.65 -15.83
C ALA A 86 -1.45 -22.82 -14.90
N GLY A 87 -0.59 -21.81 -14.76
CA GLY A 87 0.57 -21.87 -13.89
C GLY A 87 0.22 -21.69 -12.41
N LYS A 88 1.06 -22.20 -11.50
CA LYS A 88 1.01 -21.92 -10.05
C LYS A 88 2.15 -21.01 -9.58
N VAL A 89 2.71 -20.23 -10.49
CA VAL A 89 3.81 -19.31 -10.19
C VAL A 89 3.21 -17.96 -9.84
N TYR A 90 3.24 -17.64 -8.54
CA TYR A 90 2.82 -16.35 -8.03
C TYR A 90 3.86 -15.27 -8.36
N VAL A 91 3.37 -14.09 -8.72
CA VAL A 91 4.13 -12.87 -8.89
C VAL A 91 3.46 -11.76 -8.09
N ASN A 92 4.24 -10.78 -7.61
CA ASN A 92 3.67 -9.59 -7.00
C ASN A 92 3.36 -8.53 -8.07
N ALA A 93 2.23 -7.83 -7.92
CA ALA A 93 1.79 -6.76 -8.81
C ALA A 93 2.82 -5.61 -8.94
N ASP A 94 3.53 -5.31 -7.85
CA ASP A 94 4.59 -4.29 -7.79
C ASP A 94 5.95 -4.76 -8.33
N GLN A 95 5.99 -5.95 -8.95
CA GLN A 95 7.19 -6.58 -9.51
C GLN A 95 8.27 -6.95 -8.48
N THR A 96 7.99 -6.84 -7.18
CA THR A 96 8.91 -7.36 -6.16
C THR A 96 8.98 -8.90 -6.24
N PRO A 97 10.11 -9.52 -5.86
CA PRO A 97 10.20 -10.97 -5.84
C PRO A 97 9.18 -11.59 -4.88
N PHE A 98 8.36 -12.49 -5.41
CA PHE A 98 7.44 -13.30 -4.60
C PHE A 98 8.22 -14.30 -3.72
N GLY A 99 7.63 -14.68 -2.58
CA GLY A 99 8.15 -15.75 -1.73
C GLY A 99 9.15 -15.32 -0.65
N ARG A 100 9.42 -14.01 -0.49
CA ARG A 100 10.23 -13.49 0.64
C ARG A 100 9.55 -13.68 2.01
N TYR A 101 8.23 -13.75 2.00
CA TYR A 101 7.40 -14.01 3.17
C TYR A 101 6.14 -14.76 2.73
N SER A 102 5.63 -15.61 3.62
CA SER A 102 4.37 -16.31 3.42
C SER A 102 3.68 -16.50 4.77
N ASN A 103 2.34 -16.37 4.77
CA ASN A 103 1.50 -16.57 5.95
C ASN A 103 0.13 -17.12 5.51
N TRP A 104 0.19 -18.16 4.70
CA TRP A 104 -0.99 -18.78 4.13
C TRP A 104 -1.80 -19.51 5.20
N LYS A 105 -3.11 -19.26 5.22
CA LYS A 105 -4.03 -19.98 6.10
C LYS A 105 -3.96 -21.47 5.80
N ASN A 106 -3.80 -22.29 6.85
CA ASN A 106 -3.63 -23.74 6.75
C ASN A 106 -2.44 -24.21 5.88
N GLY A 107 -1.50 -23.33 5.55
CA GLY A 107 -0.36 -23.66 4.68
C GLY A 107 -0.70 -23.83 3.20
N GLU A 108 -1.90 -23.44 2.76
CA GLU A 108 -2.34 -23.54 1.36
C GLU A 108 -2.01 -22.27 0.58
N LEU A 109 -1.14 -22.40 -0.43
CA LEU A 109 -0.88 -21.40 -1.47
C LEU A 109 -2.01 -21.33 -2.49
#